data_AF-A0AA36ASF5-F1
#
_entry.id   AF-A0AA36ASF5-F1
#
_cell.length_a   1.000
_cell.length_b   1.000
_cell.length_c   1.000
_cell.angle_alpha   90.00
_cell.angle_beta   90.00
_cell.angle_gamma   90.00
#
_symmetry.space_group_name_H-M   'P 1'
#
loop_
_entity.id
_entity.type
_entity.pdbx_description
1 polymer ?
#
loop_
_entity_poly.entity_id
_entity_poly.type
_entity_poly.pdbx_seq_one_letter_code
_entity_poly.pdbx_strand_id
1 'polypeptide(L)'
;MELGVSGDDEGFAEGDSQVDAQMECSPVVDLEDELLEGPRNNTVYYSIPNTNTDEDKQGKNFTKDEVEEMMKSDDYQRKIATCHLCRECWFNNSYSDNCCECGGYSLSRPCPICQGQCSQIWTRNIRSSHTYHQAYWDGTCKLPPDVQQAFFMRNVVDSSEQTLAEGMQDLSTC
;
A
#
# COMPACT_ATOMS: atom_id res chain seq x y z
N MET A 1 19.33 34.18 -59.17
CA MET A 1 20.15 33.47 -60.16
C MET A 1 21.17 32.68 -59.40
N GLU A 2 21.24 31.40 -59.74
CA GLU A 2 22.13 30.39 -59.19
C GLU A 2 23.62 30.65 -59.51
N LEU A 3 24.42 29.73 -58.96
CA LEU A 3 25.78 29.29 -59.33
C LEU A 3 26.92 30.00 -58.56
N GLY A 4 27.90 29.30 -57.98
CA GLY A 4 28.22 27.88 -58.15
C GLY A 4 29.26 27.36 -57.16
N VAL A 5 29.43 26.04 -57.27
CA VAL A 5 30.36 25.14 -56.56
C VAL A 5 31.78 25.27 -57.11
N SER A 6 32.76 25.17 -56.21
CA SER A 6 34.12 24.61 -56.41
C SER A 6 34.64 24.24 -55.02
N GLY A 7 34.86 22.96 -54.64
CA GLY A 7 36.11 22.20 -54.92
C GLY A 7 37.26 22.80 -54.09
N ASP A 8 38.08 22.13 -53.27
CA ASP A 8 38.69 20.78 -53.32
C ASP A 8 39.32 20.49 -51.89
N ASP A 9 39.28 19.25 -51.34
CA ASP A 9 40.43 18.30 -51.19
C ASP A 9 41.22 18.53 -49.85
N GLU A 10 41.58 17.62 -48.94
CA GLU A 10 41.93 16.19 -48.89
C GLU A 10 41.56 15.67 -47.47
N GLY A 11 41.01 14.48 -47.23
CA GLY A 11 41.77 13.22 -47.21
C GLY A 11 42.14 12.81 -45.77
N PHE A 12 41.31 12.02 -45.10
CA PHE A 12 41.76 11.20 -43.96
C PHE A 12 41.17 9.79 -44.05
N ALA A 13 42.09 8.84 -43.95
CA ALA A 13 42.02 7.46 -44.39
C ALA A 13 40.96 6.60 -43.69
N GLU A 14 40.49 5.62 -44.45
CA GLU A 14 39.70 4.48 -44.01
C GLU A 14 40.44 3.66 -42.94
N GLY A 15 39.73 3.35 -41.86
CA GLY A 15 40.15 2.47 -40.79
C GLY A 15 38.99 1.58 -40.41
N ASP A 16 38.60 0.70 -41.32
CA ASP A 16 37.66 -0.41 -41.06
C ASP A 16 38.31 -1.38 -40.08
N SER A 17 37.79 -1.43 -38.85
CA SER A 17 37.96 -2.54 -37.90
C SER A 17 36.93 -2.43 -36.78
N GLN A 18 35.64 -2.42 -37.12
CA GLN A 18 34.64 -2.75 -36.12
C GLN A 18 34.31 -4.24 -36.26
N VAL A 19 34.93 -5.02 -35.39
CA VAL A 19 34.64 -6.43 -35.17
C VAL A 19 33.17 -6.57 -34.76
N ASP A 20 32.35 -7.02 -35.70
CA ASP A 20 31.03 -7.58 -35.40
C ASP A 20 31.26 -8.88 -34.62
N ALA A 21 31.29 -8.77 -33.29
CA ALA A 21 31.26 -9.93 -32.41
C ALA A 21 29.85 -10.53 -32.51
N GLN A 22 29.64 -11.37 -33.52
CA GLN A 22 28.50 -12.28 -33.58
C GLN A 22 28.58 -13.17 -32.34
N MET A 23 27.71 -12.89 -31.37
CA MET A 23 27.51 -13.76 -30.22
C MET A 23 26.80 -15.01 -30.71
N GLU A 24 27.57 -16.01 -31.12
CA GLU A 24 27.06 -17.34 -31.46
C GLU A 24 26.52 -17.99 -30.18
N CYS A 25 25.19 -17.97 -30.02
CA CYS A 25 24.52 -18.73 -28.99
C CYS A 25 24.64 -20.21 -29.38
N SER A 26 25.42 -20.97 -28.61
CA SER A 26 25.59 -22.41 -28.83
C SER A 26 24.23 -23.12 -28.81
N PRO A 27 23.99 -24.12 -29.68
CA PRO A 27 22.75 -24.88 -29.65
C PRO A 27 22.66 -25.64 -28.32
N VAL A 28 21.59 -25.36 -27.58
CA VAL A 28 21.19 -26.14 -26.42
C VAL A 28 20.97 -27.58 -26.87
N VAL A 29 21.84 -28.47 -26.41
CA VAL A 29 21.57 -29.91 -26.48
C VAL A 29 20.38 -30.21 -25.58
N ASP A 30 19.38 -30.89 -26.13
CA ASP A 30 18.23 -31.43 -25.40
C ASP A 30 18.72 -32.36 -24.28
N LEU A 31 18.97 -31.78 -23.12
CA LEU A 31 19.01 -32.49 -21.85
C LEU A 31 17.61 -32.34 -21.26
N GLU A 32 16.87 -33.45 -21.39
CA GLU A 32 15.66 -33.79 -20.65
C GLU A 32 15.36 -32.84 -19.48
N ASP A 33 14.28 -32.09 -19.68
CA ASP A 33 13.66 -31.18 -18.71
C ASP A 33 13.13 -32.02 -17.54
N GLU A 34 14.06 -32.43 -16.66
CA GLU A 34 13.74 -32.99 -15.36
C GLU A 34 13.12 -31.83 -14.55
N LEU A 35 11.82 -31.67 -14.75
CA LEU A 35 10.92 -30.86 -13.93
C LEU A 35 11.34 -31.02 -12.47
N LEU A 36 12.02 -29.98 -11.97
CA LEU A 36 12.44 -29.87 -10.60
C LEU A 36 11.16 -29.73 -9.78
N GLU A 37 10.53 -30.86 -9.47
CA GLU A 37 9.47 -30.99 -8.48
C GLU A 37 10.09 -30.72 -7.11
N GLY A 38 10.49 -29.47 -6.90
CA GLY A 38 10.78 -28.96 -5.57
C GLY A 38 9.58 -29.27 -4.67
N PRO A 39 9.80 -29.70 -3.42
CA PRO A 39 8.70 -30.02 -2.52
C PRO A 39 7.74 -28.82 -2.50
N ARG A 40 6.48 -29.06 -2.85
CA ARG A 40 5.37 -28.11 -2.66
C ARG A 40 5.15 -27.91 -1.16
N ASN A 41 6.10 -27.31 -0.47
CA ASN A 41 6.03 -26.99 0.94
C ASN A 41 5.19 -25.71 1.10
N ASN A 42 3.87 -25.88 1.00
CA ASN A 42 2.89 -24.84 1.30
C ASN A 42 2.79 -24.57 2.83
N THR A 43 3.93 -24.66 3.53
CA THR A 43 4.07 -24.62 4.98
C THR A 43 4.81 -23.34 5.36
N VAL A 44 4.14 -22.47 6.12
CA VAL A 44 4.71 -21.21 6.60
C VAL A 44 5.42 -21.48 7.92
N TYR A 45 6.75 -21.32 7.95
CA TYR A 45 7.54 -21.40 9.17
C TYR A 45 7.51 -20.05 9.89
N TYR A 46 7.05 -20.01 11.15
CA TYR A 46 7.25 -18.86 12.02
C TYR A 46 7.97 -19.30 13.31
N SER A 47 9.06 -18.60 13.64
CA SER A 47 9.80 -18.81 14.88
C SER A 47 9.11 -18.07 16.02
N ILE A 48 8.72 -18.77 17.08
CA ILE A 48 8.14 -18.18 18.29
C ILE A 48 9.27 -17.51 19.09
N PRO A 49 9.20 -16.21 19.44
CA PRO A 49 10.22 -15.57 20.25
C PRO A 49 10.24 -16.17 21.67
N ASN A 50 11.47 -16.43 22.09
CA ASN A 50 11.87 -17.30 23.20
C ASN A 50 11.35 -16.82 24.56
N THR A 51 10.47 -17.59 25.20
CA THR A 51 10.29 -17.57 26.65
C THR A 51 11.15 -18.70 27.21
N ASN A 52 12.24 -18.35 27.91
CA ASN A 52 13.19 -19.28 28.51
C ASN A 52 12.51 -20.36 29.35
N THR A 53 12.34 -21.55 28.77
CA THR A 53 12.22 -22.84 29.45
C THR A 53 12.67 -23.89 28.46
N ASP A 54 13.74 -24.59 28.83
CA ASP A 54 14.39 -25.65 28.08
C ASP A 54 13.46 -26.84 27.73
N GLU A 55 13.87 -27.54 26.67
CA GLU A 55 13.48 -28.89 26.25
C GLU A 55 12.15 -29.06 25.46
N ASP A 56 12.30 -29.54 24.23
CA ASP A 56 11.29 -30.09 23.29
C ASP A 56 10.16 -29.18 22.80
N LYS A 57 10.47 -28.23 21.91
CA LYS A 57 9.48 -27.65 21.00
C LYS A 57 9.83 -27.99 19.56
N GLN A 58 9.45 -29.20 19.15
CA GLN A 58 9.28 -29.57 17.75
C GLN A 58 8.50 -28.43 17.05
N GLY A 59 9.09 -27.80 16.03
CA GLY A 59 8.40 -26.81 15.22
C GLY A 59 7.08 -27.40 14.75
N LYS A 60 5.95 -26.89 15.27
CA LYS A 60 4.63 -27.39 14.88
C LYS A 60 4.41 -26.93 13.44
N ASN A 61 4.33 -27.88 12.52
CA ASN A 61 3.94 -27.60 11.15
C ASN A 61 2.45 -27.28 11.16
N PHE A 62 2.10 -26.03 10.86
CA PHE A 62 0.72 -25.63 10.66
C PHE A 62 0.40 -25.78 9.17
N THR A 63 -0.72 -26.42 8.88
CA THR A 63 -1.32 -26.41 7.55
C THR A 63 -1.82 -25.01 7.20
N LYS A 64 -1.98 -24.73 5.91
CA LYS A 64 -2.57 -23.47 5.45
C LYS A 64 -3.93 -23.21 6.10
N ASP A 65 -4.76 -24.24 6.20
CA ASP A 65 -6.12 -24.12 6.76
C ASP A 65 -6.07 -23.76 8.26
N GLU A 66 -5.18 -24.37 9.04
CA GLU A 66 -4.98 -24.02 10.46
C GLU A 66 -4.52 -22.57 10.64
N VAL A 67 -3.65 -22.07 9.76
CA VAL A 67 -3.21 -20.67 9.78
C VAL A 67 -4.36 -19.74 9.42
N GLU A 68 -5.17 -20.07 8.41
CA GLU A 68 -6.36 -19.30 8.05
C GLU A 68 -7.39 -19.26 9.19
N GLU A 69 -7.61 -20.37 9.90
CA GLU A 69 -8.46 -20.38 11.09
C GLU A 69 -7.88 -19.52 12.22
N MET A 70 -6.57 -19.60 12.46
CA MET A 70 -5.90 -18.75 13.45
C MET A 70 -6.05 -17.27 13.09
N MET A 71 -5.90 -16.89 11.82
CA MET A 71 -6.11 -15.52 11.36
C MET A 71 -7.56 -15.06 11.49
N LYS A 72 -8.54 -15.96 11.45
CA LYS A 72 -9.96 -15.63 11.67
C LYS A 72 -10.35 -15.53 13.15
N SER A 73 -9.51 -16.01 14.06
CA SER A 73 -9.80 -15.98 15.50
C SER A 73 -9.92 -14.54 16.03
N ASP A 74 -10.87 -14.32 16.95
CA ASP A 74 -11.08 -13.01 17.59
C ASP A 74 -9.82 -12.49 18.28
N ASP A 75 -9.01 -13.36 18.88
CA ASP A 75 -7.78 -12.97 19.56
C ASP A 75 -6.73 -12.43 18.58
N TYR A 76 -6.62 -13.03 17.40
CA TYR A 76 -5.78 -12.50 16.34
C TYR A 76 -6.34 -11.19 15.81
N GLN A 77 -7.66 -11.13 15.54
CA GLN A 77 -8.34 -9.93 15.05
C GLN A 77 -8.18 -8.75 16.01
N ARG A 78 -8.32 -8.96 17.32
CA ARG A 78 -8.06 -7.94 18.35
C ARG A 78 -6.62 -7.44 18.32
N LYS A 79 -5.64 -8.35 18.21
CA LYS A 79 -4.22 -7.98 18.16
C LYS A 79 -3.90 -7.13 16.94
N ILE A 80 -4.39 -7.51 15.76
CA ILE A 80 -4.15 -6.73 14.54
C ILE A 80 -4.98 -5.46 14.48
N ALA A 81 -6.13 -5.37 15.15
CA ALA A 81 -6.98 -4.19 15.13
C ALA A 81 -6.67 -3.22 16.29
N THR A 82 -5.48 -3.30 16.88
CA THR A 82 -5.04 -2.40 17.95
C THR A 82 -4.17 -1.29 17.36
N CYS A 83 -4.57 -0.04 17.57
CA CYS A 83 -3.84 1.13 17.11
C CYS A 83 -2.39 1.14 17.62
N HIS A 84 -1.42 1.40 16.74
CA HIS A 84 -0.01 1.48 17.12
C HIS A 84 0.35 2.73 17.91
N LEU A 85 -0.33 3.85 17.67
CA LEU A 85 -0.09 5.11 18.35
C LEU A 85 -0.73 5.19 19.74
N CYS A 86 -2.04 4.96 19.85
CA CYS A 86 -2.77 5.15 21.11
C CYS A 86 -3.15 3.85 21.84
N ARG A 87 -2.85 2.68 21.26
CA ARG A 87 -3.14 1.34 21.84
C ARG A 87 -4.62 1.02 22.05
N GLU A 88 -5.52 1.85 21.54
CA GLU A 88 -6.95 1.53 21.51
C GLU A 88 -7.24 0.39 20.55
N CYS A 89 -8.15 -0.50 20.97
CA CYS A 89 -8.55 -1.66 20.18
C CYS A 89 -9.81 -1.35 19.37
N TRP A 90 -9.65 -1.19 18.05
CA TRP A 90 -10.76 -0.92 17.15
C TRP A 90 -11.77 -2.07 17.09
N PHE A 91 -11.33 -3.31 17.31
CA PHE A 91 -12.21 -4.47 17.38
C PHE A 91 -13.22 -4.38 18.53
N ASN A 92 -12.84 -3.75 19.64
CA ASN A 92 -13.74 -3.50 20.77
C ASN A 92 -14.57 -2.22 20.59
N ASN A 93 -14.59 -1.66 19.38
CA ASN A 93 -15.23 -0.39 19.05
C ASN A 93 -14.66 0.81 19.83
N SER A 94 -13.40 0.72 20.28
CA SER A 94 -12.69 1.79 21.00
C SER A 94 -11.73 2.52 20.05
N TYR A 95 -11.65 3.85 20.19
CA TYR A 95 -10.74 4.71 19.42
C TYR A 95 -10.44 6.00 20.20
N SER A 96 -9.40 6.71 19.79
CA SER A 96 -9.06 8.02 20.34
C SER A 96 -9.35 9.12 19.30
N ASP A 97 -10.06 10.16 19.71
CA ASP A 97 -10.40 11.32 18.85
C ASP A 97 -9.16 12.09 18.40
N ASN A 98 -8.13 12.12 19.23
CA ASN A 98 -6.93 12.92 19.00
C ASN A 98 -5.77 12.10 18.41
N CYS A 99 -6.08 10.95 17.80
CA CYS A 99 -5.09 10.06 17.19
C CYS A 99 -5.28 9.98 15.68
N CYS A 100 -4.24 10.34 14.91
CA CYS A 100 -4.27 10.34 13.45
C CYS A 100 -4.54 8.94 12.86
N GLU A 101 -3.99 7.91 13.48
CA GLU A 101 -4.19 6.53 13.07
C GLU A 101 -5.63 6.08 13.33
N CYS A 102 -6.25 6.53 14.43
CA CYS A 102 -7.67 6.27 14.70
C CYS A 102 -8.60 7.08 13.80
N GLY A 103 -8.33 8.37 13.56
CA GLY A 103 -9.16 9.22 12.70
C GLY A 103 -10.64 9.27 13.11
N GLY A 104 -10.93 9.18 14.41
CA GLY A 104 -12.27 9.36 14.98
C GLY A 104 -13.27 8.21 14.79
N TYR A 105 -12.83 7.03 14.34
CA TYR A 105 -13.70 5.86 14.17
C TYR A 105 -12.96 4.57 14.52
N SER A 106 -13.70 3.48 14.72
CA SER A 106 -13.16 2.13 15.01
C SER A 106 -12.91 1.36 13.69
N LEU A 107 -13.43 0.13 13.54
CA LEU A 107 -13.29 -0.69 12.33
C LEU A 107 -14.19 -0.25 11.18
N SER A 108 -15.27 0.48 11.46
CA SER A 108 -16.25 0.89 10.48
C SER A 108 -16.64 2.34 10.65
N ARG A 109 -17.05 2.98 9.56
CA ARG A 109 -17.57 4.34 9.57
C ARG A 109 -18.59 4.56 8.45
N PRO A 110 -19.49 5.56 8.59
CA PRO A 110 -20.31 6.00 7.47
C PRO A 110 -19.45 6.58 6.34
N CYS A 111 -20.01 6.59 5.13
CA CYS A 111 -19.35 7.12 3.93
C CYS A 111 -18.69 8.49 4.18
N PRO A 112 -17.36 8.62 4.05
CA PRO A 112 -16.65 9.88 4.26
C PRO A 112 -16.97 10.94 3.19
N ILE A 113 -17.39 10.52 2.00
CA ILE A 113 -17.67 11.42 0.88
C ILE A 113 -18.95 12.21 1.14
N CYS A 114 -20.04 11.51 1.46
CA CYS A 114 -21.36 12.12 1.67
C CYS A 114 -21.83 12.09 3.12
N GLN A 115 -20.92 11.88 4.07
CA GLN A 115 -21.20 11.83 5.51
C GLN A 115 -22.33 10.85 5.87
N GLY A 116 -22.37 9.69 5.18
CA GLY A 116 -23.37 8.64 5.44
C GLY A 116 -24.71 8.76 4.71
N GLN A 117 -24.94 9.79 3.88
CA GLN A 117 -26.20 9.97 3.14
C GLN A 117 -26.55 8.81 2.19
N CYS A 118 -25.54 8.04 1.76
CA CYS A 118 -25.74 6.87 0.90
C CYS A 118 -25.93 5.55 1.66
N SER A 119 -25.95 5.60 2.99
CA SER A 119 -26.05 4.45 3.90
C SER A 119 -24.97 3.38 3.71
N GLN A 120 -23.87 3.72 3.03
CA GLN A 120 -22.72 2.81 2.88
C GLN A 120 -21.82 2.90 4.09
N ILE A 121 -21.44 1.73 4.59
CA ILE A 121 -20.43 1.56 5.62
C ILE A 121 -19.10 1.26 4.95
N TRP A 122 -18.09 2.02 5.35
CA TRP A 122 -16.71 1.85 4.91
C TRP A 122 -15.95 1.09 5.98
N THR A 123 -15.11 0.16 5.55
CA THR A 123 -14.33 -0.70 6.45
C THR A 123 -12.91 -0.19 6.52
N ARG A 124 -12.32 -0.18 7.71
CA ARG A 124 -10.94 0.23 7.90
C ARG A 124 -9.99 -0.74 7.21
N ASN A 125 -9.05 -0.22 6.42
CA ASN A 125 -7.89 -0.98 6.00
C ASN A 125 -6.86 -0.99 7.12
N ILE A 126 -6.84 -2.05 7.94
CA ILE A 126 -5.96 -2.17 9.11
C ILE A 126 -4.49 -2.05 8.69
N ARG A 127 -4.09 -2.77 7.64
CA ARG A 127 -2.70 -2.77 7.15
C ARG A 127 -2.26 -1.37 6.75
N SER A 128 -3.02 -0.70 5.88
CA SER A 128 -2.69 0.67 5.45
C SER A 128 -2.71 1.65 6.62
N SER A 129 -3.65 1.48 7.55
CA SER A 129 -3.74 2.37 8.71
C SER A 129 -2.49 2.29 9.58
N HIS A 130 -1.97 1.08 9.80
CA HIS A 130 -0.71 0.88 10.51
C HIS A 130 0.50 1.38 9.73
N THR A 131 0.58 1.11 8.42
CA THR A 131 1.73 1.47 7.58
C THR A 131 1.91 2.99 7.50
N TYR A 132 0.82 3.74 7.37
CA TYR A 132 0.87 5.20 7.20
C TYR A 132 0.61 5.97 8.49
N HIS A 133 0.33 5.29 9.60
CA HIS A 133 -0.06 5.90 10.87
C HIS A 133 -1.24 6.89 10.72
N GLN A 134 -2.13 6.62 9.77
CA GLN A 134 -3.29 7.46 9.42
C GLN A 134 -4.50 6.58 9.13
N ALA A 135 -5.70 7.04 9.46
CA ALA A 135 -6.91 6.26 9.22
C ALA A 135 -7.18 6.06 7.71
N TYR A 136 -7.10 4.80 7.26
CA TYR A 136 -7.37 4.43 5.87
C TYR A 136 -8.64 3.57 5.76
N TRP A 137 -9.46 3.85 4.75
CA TRP A 137 -10.81 3.29 4.62
C TRP A 137 -11.06 2.75 3.23
N ASP A 138 -11.57 1.53 3.15
CA ASP A 138 -12.01 0.88 1.93
C ASP A 138 -13.54 0.95 1.81
N GLY A 139 -14.01 1.49 0.69
CA GLY A 139 -15.43 1.59 0.38
C GLY A 139 -15.70 2.43 -0.86
N THR A 140 -16.95 2.44 -1.30
CA THR A 140 -17.40 3.24 -2.44
C THR A 140 -18.72 3.92 -2.09
N CYS A 141 -18.83 5.21 -2.42
CA CYS A 141 -20.08 5.95 -2.27
C CYS A 141 -21.10 5.53 -3.34
N LYS A 142 -22.36 5.37 -2.94
CA LYS A 142 -23.48 5.00 -3.84
C LYS A 142 -24.21 6.19 -4.47
N LEU A 143 -23.81 7.43 -4.16
CA LEU A 143 -24.44 8.61 -4.78
C LEU A 143 -23.93 8.82 -6.21
N PRO A 144 -24.68 9.51 -7.07
CA PRO A 144 -24.20 9.92 -8.39
C PRO A 144 -22.90 10.75 -8.28
N PRO A 145 -21.96 10.63 -9.23
CA PRO A 145 -20.69 11.38 -9.22
C PRO A 145 -20.87 12.89 -9.07
N ASP A 146 -21.88 13.48 -9.73
CA ASP A 146 -22.17 14.91 -9.64
C ASP A 146 -22.50 15.35 -8.20
N VAL A 147 -23.22 14.50 -7.48
CA VAL A 147 -23.58 14.75 -6.08
C VAL A 147 -22.37 14.53 -5.17
N GLN A 148 -21.55 13.51 -5.43
CA GLN A 148 -20.31 13.28 -4.69
C GLN A 148 -19.36 14.47 -4.80
N GLN A 149 -19.21 15.04 -6.00
CA GLN A 149 -18.38 16.21 -6.25
C GLN A 149 -18.87 17.42 -5.45
N ALA A 150 -20.19 17.63 -5.37
CA ALA A 150 -20.76 18.70 -4.56
C ALA A 150 -20.42 18.55 -3.07
N PHE A 151 -20.51 17.34 -2.50
CA PHE A 151 -20.11 17.09 -1.12
C PHE A 151 -18.61 17.29 -0.89
N PHE A 152 -17.78 16.83 -1.82
CA PHE A 152 -16.34 17.01 -1.72
C PHE A 152 -15.95 18.49 -1.70
N MET A 153 -16.49 19.29 -2.64
CA MET A 153 -16.21 20.72 -2.70
C MET A 153 -16.64 21.43 -1.42
N ARG A 154 -17.83 21.10 -0.88
CA ARG A 154 -18.31 21.67 0.37
C ARG A 154 -17.37 21.38 1.54
N ASN A 155 -16.93 20.13 1.71
CA ASN A 155 -16.02 19.77 2.81
C ASN A 155 -14.68 20.51 2.74
N VAL A 156 -14.15 20.73 1.53
CA VAL A 156 -12.89 21.48 1.33
C VAL A 156 -13.09 22.96 1.64
N VAL A 157 -14.20 23.56 1.19
CA VAL A 157 -14.52 24.97 1.46
C VAL A 157 -14.69 25.19 2.97
N ASP A 158 -15.49 24.36 3.65
CA ASP A 158 -15.70 24.46 5.10
C ASP A 158 -14.37 24.39 5.88
N SER A 159 -13.46 23.49 5.48
CA SER A 159 -12.13 23.36 6.10
C SER A 159 -11.25 24.59 5.84
N SER A 160 -11.33 25.17 4.63
CA SER A 160 -10.58 26.35 4.26
C SER A 160 -11.11 27.63 4.93
N GLU A 161 -12.42 27.77 5.08
CA GLU A 161 -13.05 28.91 5.75
C GLU A 161 -12.68 28.95 7.24
N GLN A 162 -12.63 27.79 7.91
CA GLN A 162 -12.19 27.72 9.31
C GLN A 162 -10.74 28.20 9.47
N THR A 163 -9.85 27.76 8.57
CA THR A 163 -8.44 28.19 8.56
C THR A 163 -8.29 29.70 8.31
N LEU A 164 -9.09 30.24 7.38
CA LEU A 164 -9.07 31.68 7.06
C LEU A 164 -9.65 32.53 8.21
N ALA A 165 -10.70 32.05 8.87
CA ALA A 165 -11.32 32.74 10.00
C ALA A 165 -10.39 32.84 11.21
N GLU A 166 -9.65 31.76 11.51
CA GLU A 166 -8.63 31.75 12.58
C GLU A 166 -7.51 32.76 12.30
N GLY A 167 -6.98 32.80 11.07
CA GLY A 167 -5.95 33.77 10.68
C GLY A 167 -6.40 35.25 10.73
N MET A 168 -7.70 35.53 10.52
CA MET A 168 -8.23 36.89 10.66
C MET A 168 -8.42 37.32 12.12
N GLN A 169 -8.66 36.38 13.04
CA GLN A 169 -8.80 36.70 14.47
C GLN A 169 -7.45 37.14 15.09
N ASP A 170 -6.34 36.51 14.69
CA ASP A 170 -5.00 36.90 15.17
C ASP A 170 -4.59 38.31 14.76
N LEU A 171 -5.08 38.81 13.62
CA LEU A 171 -4.82 40.17 13.14
C LEU A 171 -5.66 41.24 13.83
N SER A 172 -6.83 40.87 14.37
CA SER A 172 -7.75 41.82 15.01
C SER A 172 -7.49 41.99 16.52
N THR A 173 -6.55 41.24 17.10
CA THR A 173 -6.27 41.23 18.55
C THR A 173 -4.96 41.94 18.92
N CYS A 174 -4.40 42.74 18.01
CA CYS A 174 -3.24 43.62 18.27
C CYS A 174 -3.67 45.07 18.56
#